data_AF-A0AA89AKD0-F1
#
_entry.id   AF-A0AA89AKD0-F1
#
_cell.length_a   1.000
_cell.length_b   1.000
_cell.length_c   1.000
_cell.angle_alpha   90.00
_cell.angle_beta   90.00
_cell.angle_gamma   90.00
#
_symmetry.space_group_name_H-M   'P 1'
#
loop_
_entity.id
_entity.type
_entity.pdbx_description
1 polymer ?
#
loop_
_entity_poly.entity_id
_entity_poly.type
_entity_poly.pdbx_seq_one_letter_code
_entity_poly.pdbx_strand_id
1 'polypeptide(L)'
;MSLLNQLFNRGVLGAKCKTCLNLVISRIKLLQNKRDVQLKLMRKEIAQFLLAGQEAIARIRVEHVIREQNIWAAYEILEMFCQFVLARVPILESQRDCPLELREAVASIIFAAPRCSDLPDMLQIRNLFAAKYGKEFISAASELRPDTSVNRTIIEKLSVSMPPAEVKLKVLKDIAREFNVEWDSSNTEAEFTKKREDLLDGPKQIAVGTALSRSHSRLETPQYSPPNVAHSVTPTTAKQGIQGLASNFSSSDANKTEQSLKDRDVRTCNGDVENQMRPQSSDVLERARAAIAAAERASAAARAAAALVNVNFSSWKPNEVKS
;
A
#
# COMPACT_ATOMS: atom_id res chain seq x y z
N MET A 1 -8.33 -21.95 20.35
CA MET A 1 -8.08 -20.60 20.92
C MET A 1 -8.91 -20.48 22.19
N SER A 2 -8.27 -20.34 23.36
CA SER A 2 -8.91 -20.44 24.68
C SER A 2 -10.00 -19.38 24.92
N LEU A 3 -11.12 -19.80 25.53
CA LEU A 3 -12.27 -18.97 25.97
C LEU A 3 -11.85 -17.73 26.78
N LEU A 4 -10.73 -17.82 27.50
CA LEU A 4 -10.16 -16.71 28.27
C LEU A 4 -9.73 -15.54 27.38
N ASN A 5 -9.08 -15.80 26.24
CA ASN A 5 -8.69 -14.72 25.30
C ASN A 5 -9.91 -14.03 24.67
N GLN A 6 -11.07 -14.71 24.59
CA GLN A 6 -12.30 -14.13 24.05
C GLN A 6 -12.98 -13.19 25.04
N LEU A 7 -12.88 -13.46 26.35
CA LEU A 7 -13.47 -12.61 27.39
C LEU A 7 -12.66 -11.33 27.60
N PHE A 8 -11.32 -11.41 27.61
CA PHE A 8 -10.47 -10.23 27.79
C PHE A 8 -10.44 -9.29 26.57
N ASN A 9 -10.60 -9.80 25.35
CA ASN A 9 -10.61 -8.96 24.15
C ASN A 9 -11.94 -8.20 23.93
N ARG A 10 -13.03 -8.60 24.59
CA ARG A 10 -14.38 -8.09 24.29
C ARG A 10 -14.56 -6.62 24.66
N GLY A 11 -13.99 -6.17 25.77
CA GLY A 11 -14.02 -4.75 26.19
C GLY A 11 -12.93 -3.88 25.56
N VAL A 12 -11.85 -4.49 25.07
CA VAL A 12 -10.72 -3.78 24.45
C VAL A 12 -10.97 -3.50 22.97
N LEU A 13 -11.81 -4.32 22.31
CA LEU A 13 -12.13 -4.18 20.90
C LEU A 13 -12.81 -2.85 20.58
N GLY A 14 -13.93 -2.49 21.23
CA GLY A 14 -14.72 -1.36 20.74
C GLY A 14 -14.05 -0.02 20.93
N ALA A 15 -13.46 0.25 22.09
CA ALA A 15 -12.76 1.51 22.32
C ALA A 15 -11.61 1.69 21.31
N LYS A 16 -10.76 0.67 21.15
CA LYS A 16 -9.63 0.74 20.20
C LYS A 16 -10.11 0.78 18.76
N CYS A 17 -11.12 -0.01 18.39
CA CYS A 17 -11.68 -0.05 17.05
C CYS A 17 -12.29 1.31 16.67
N LYS A 18 -13.09 1.92 17.56
CA LYS A 18 -13.64 3.27 17.37
C LYS A 18 -12.53 4.29 17.16
N THR A 19 -11.49 4.28 17.99
CA THR A 19 -10.34 5.19 17.84
C THR A 19 -9.67 5.00 16.49
N CYS A 20 -9.32 3.77 16.12
CA CYS A 20 -8.64 3.50 14.85
C CYS A 20 -9.50 3.90 13.64
N LEU A 21 -10.81 3.59 13.66
CA LEU A 21 -11.74 3.98 12.59
C LEU A 21 -11.83 5.50 12.44
N ASN A 22 -11.93 6.25 13.55
CA ASN A 22 -11.94 7.71 13.50
C ASN A 22 -10.62 8.29 12.96
N LEU A 23 -9.48 7.70 13.32
CA LEU A 23 -8.17 8.09 12.80
C LEU A 23 -8.09 7.86 11.29
N VAL A 24 -8.53 6.70 10.79
CA VAL A 24 -8.59 6.42 9.35
C VAL A 24 -9.47 7.43 8.62
N ILE A 25 -10.69 7.67 9.09
CA ILE A 25 -11.63 8.61 8.47
C ILE A 25 -11.02 10.03 8.42
N SER A 26 -10.46 10.49 9.54
CA SER A 26 -9.82 11.81 9.61
C SER A 26 -8.60 11.90 8.68
N ARG A 27 -7.81 10.83 8.59
CA ARG A 27 -6.61 10.78 7.75
C ARG A 27 -6.94 10.78 6.26
N ILE A 28 -7.98 10.04 5.84
CA ILE A 28 -8.47 10.09 4.45
C ILE A 28 -8.82 11.52 4.06
N LYS A 29 -9.60 12.22 4.89
CA LYS A 29 -9.96 13.63 4.65
C LYS A 29 -8.75 14.57 4.55
N LEU A 30 -7.74 14.39 5.41
CA LEU A 30 -6.51 15.17 5.35
C LEU A 30 -5.68 14.90 4.08
N LEU A 31 -5.73 13.67 3.57
CA LEU A 31 -4.98 13.29 2.38
C LEU A 31 -5.57 13.87 1.09
N GLN A 32 -6.85 14.26 1.06
CA GLN A 32 -7.54 14.75 -0.13
C GLN A 32 -6.78 15.89 -0.83
N ASN A 33 -6.53 16.99 -0.12
CA ASN A 33 -5.84 18.15 -0.70
C ASN A 33 -4.42 17.80 -1.18
N LYS A 34 -3.70 16.96 -0.42
CA LYS A 34 -2.35 16.51 -0.80
C LYS A 34 -2.40 15.70 -2.11
N ARG A 35 -3.36 14.78 -2.23
CA ARG A 35 -3.55 13.94 -3.41
C ARG A 35 -3.96 14.75 -4.64
N ASP A 36 -4.85 15.73 -4.48
CA ASP A 36 -5.28 16.59 -5.58
C ASP A 36 -4.13 17.41 -6.15
N VAL A 37 -3.32 18.02 -5.28
CA VAL A 37 -2.13 18.78 -5.71
C VAL A 37 -1.13 17.87 -6.39
N GLN A 38 -0.87 16.68 -5.84
CA GLN A 38 0.04 15.71 -6.43
C GLN A 38 -0.43 15.24 -7.82
N LEU A 39 -1.72 14.93 -7.97
CA LEU A 39 -2.30 14.51 -9.25
C LEU A 39 -2.20 15.60 -10.31
N LYS A 40 -2.46 16.86 -9.96
CA LYS A 40 -2.29 18.01 -10.87
C LYS A 40 -0.84 18.16 -11.31
N LEU A 41 0.12 18.01 -10.39
CA LEU A 41 1.54 18.08 -10.73
C LEU A 41 1.94 16.95 -11.69
N MET A 42 1.56 15.70 -11.40
CA MET A 42 1.89 14.56 -12.26
C MET A 42 1.26 14.69 -13.66
N ARG A 43 0.02 15.20 -13.76
CA ARG A 43 -0.62 15.47 -15.06
C ARG A 43 0.11 16.56 -15.84
N LYS A 44 0.54 17.63 -15.17
CA LYS A 44 1.36 18.69 -15.77
C LYS A 44 2.71 18.16 -16.28
N GLU A 45 3.38 17.30 -15.52
CA GLU A 45 4.62 16.64 -15.96
C GLU A 45 4.40 15.80 -17.22
N ILE A 46 3.30 15.04 -17.29
CA ILE A 46 2.93 14.28 -18.50
C ILE A 46 2.75 15.20 -19.70
N ALA A 47 2.04 16.33 -19.54
CA ALA A 47 1.87 17.30 -20.62
C ALA A 47 3.23 17.84 -21.12
N GLN A 48 4.19 18.09 -20.22
CA GLN A 48 5.54 18.49 -20.60
C GLN A 48 6.29 17.39 -21.39
N PHE A 49 6.14 16.12 -21.01
CA PHE A 49 6.73 15.01 -21.76
C PHE A 49 6.12 14.87 -23.15
N LEU A 50 4.81 15.08 -23.29
CA LEU A 50 4.13 15.07 -24.60
C LEU A 50 4.63 16.21 -25.49
N LEU A 51 4.74 17.44 -24.96
CA LEU A 51 5.30 18.59 -25.68
C LEU A 51 6.75 18.36 -26.14
N ALA A 52 7.55 17.66 -25.34
CA ALA A 52 8.93 17.33 -25.66
C ALA A 52 9.07 16.13 -26.63
N GLY A 53 7.97 15.52 -27.08
CA GLY A 53 7.98 14.30 -27.91
C GLY A 53 8.46 13.04 -27.16
N GLN A 54 8.57 13.09 -25.83
CA GLN A 54 9.05 11.98 -25.00
C GLN A 54 7.92 11.00 -24.64
N GLU A 55 7.25 10.45 -25.66
CA GLU A 55 6.04 9.64 -25.47
C GLU A 55 6.27 8.39 -24.60
N ALA A 56 7.42 7.74 -24.73
CA ALA A 56 7.73 6.56 -23.93
C ALA A 56 7.69 6.86 -22.42
N ILE A 57 8.17 8.04 -22.01
CA ILE A 57 8.11 8.48 -20.60
C ILE A 57 6.67 8.81 -20.22
N ALA A 58 5.92 9.51 -21.08
CA ALA A 58 4.51 9.82 -20.84
C ALA A 58 3.66 8.55 -20.65
N ARG A 59 3.88 7.50 -21.45
CA ARG A 59 3.20 6.20 -21.34
C ARG A 59 3.46 5.50 -20.00
N ILE A 60 4.68 5.61 -19.46
CA ILE A 60 5.01 5.05 -18.14
C ILE A 60 4.38 5.91 -17.03
N ARG A 61 4.47 7.25 -17.14
CA ARG A 61 3.95 8.17 -16.12
C ARG A 61 2.42 8.16 -16.04
N VAL A 62 1.70 7.95 -17.13
CA VAL A 62 0.23 7.86 -17.08
C VAL A 62 -0.24 6.62 -16.32
N GLU A 63 0.48 5.50 -16.39
CA GLU A 63 0.19 4.32 -15.57
C GLU A 63 0.32 4.61 -14.08
N HIS A 64 1.27 5.47 -13.69
CA HIS A 64 1.39 5.91 -12.31
C HIS A 64 0.21 6.81 -11.91
N VAL A 65 -0.16 7.80 -12.73
CA VAL A 65 -1.32 8.67 -12.47
C VAL A 65 -2.60 7.85 -12.27
N ILE A 66 -2.85 6.86 -13.13
CA ILE A 66 -4.04 6.00 -13.02
C ILE A 66 -4.03 5.19 -11.73
N ARG A 67 -2.88 4.65 -11.32
CA ARG A 67 -2.75 3.92 -10.04
C ARG A 67 -3.07 4.82 -8.85
N GLU A 68 -2.55 6.05 -8.84
CA GLU A 68 -2.83 7.02 -7.77
C GLU A 68 -4.31 7.42 -7.73
N GLN A 69 -4.95 7.62 -8.88
CA GLN A 69 -6.40 7.86 -8.97
C GLN A 69 -7.21 6.68 -8.46
N ASN A 70 -6.83 5.45 -8.81
CA ASN A 70 -7.51 4.25 -8.35
C ASN A 70 -7.39 4.08 -6.83
N ILE A 71 -6.21 4.33 -6.25
CA ILE A 71 -6.02 4.31 -4.79
C ILE A 71 -6.93 5.33 -4.12
N TRP A 72 -7.02 6.55 -4.66
CA TRP A 72 -7.89 7.58 -4.10
C TRP A 72 -9.38 7.20 -4.18
N ALA A 73 -9.84 6.70 -5.33
CA ALA A 73 -11.21 6.20 -5.47
C ALA A 73 -11.52 5.06 -4.49
N ALA A 74 -10.54 4.19 -4.20
CA ALA A 74 -10.70 3.17 -3.17
C ALA A 74 -10.80 3.78 -1.76
N TYR A 75 -10.10 4.87 -1.46
CA TYR A 75 -10.16 5.55 -0.16
C TYR A 75 -11.54 6.15 0.10
N GLU A 76 -12.22 6.68 -0.92
CA GLU A 76 -13.59 7.20 -0.79
C GLU A 76 -14.57 6.10 -0.36
N ILE A 77 -14.47 4.91 -0.96
CA ILE A 77 -15.29 3.74 -0.58
C ILE A 77 -14.90 3.25 0.84
N LEU A 78 -13.61 3.23 1.14
CA LEU A 78 -13.12 2.81 2.47
C LEU A 78 -13.55 3.78 3.56
N GLU A 79 -13.60 5.09 3.30
CA GLU A 79 -14.12 6.06 4.25
C GLU A 79 -15.58 5.74 4.61
N MET A 80 -16.41 5.50 3.60
CA MET A 80 -17.81 5.10 3.79
C MET A 80 -17.92 3.81 4.61
N PHE A 81 -17.12 2.78 4.31
CA PHE A 81 -17.10 1.54 5.08
C PHE A 81 -16.63 1.75 6.52
N CYS A 82 -15.60 2.56 6.74
CA CYS A 82 -15.13 2.90 8.08
C CYS A 82 -16.22 3.62 8.89
N GLN A 83 -16.94 4.57 8.30
CA GLN A 83 -18.07 5.26 8.94
C GLN A 83 -19.21 4.28 9.27
N PHE A 84 -19.55 3.41 8.34
CA PHE A 84 -20.60 2.41 8.49
C PHE A 84 -20.30 1.42 9.63
N VAL A 85 -19.06 0.93 9.69
CA VAL A 85 -18.57 0.05 10.75
C VAL A 85 -18.50 0.79 12.08
N LEU A 86 -18.01 2.05 12.10
CA LEU A 86 -17.89 2.88 13.30
C LEU A 86 -19.24 3.02 14.01
N ALA A 87 -20.31 3.31 13.26
CA ALA A 87 -21.67 3.42 13.79
C ALA A 87 -22.19 2.12 14.42
N ARG A 88 -21.64 0.96 14.05
CA ARG A 88 -22.11 -0.37 14.45
C ARG A 88 -21.10 -1.16 15.29
N VAL A 89 -20.05 -0.50 15.80
CA VAL A 89 -19.09 -1.15 16.71
C VAL A 89 -19.76 -1.86 17.90
N PRO A 90 -20.80 -1.30 18.57
CA PRO A 90 -21.46 -2.02 19.67
C PRO A 90 -22.01 -3.40 19.26
N ILE A 91 -22.52 -3.52 18.02
CA ILE A 91 -23.00 -4.79 17.47
C ILE A 91 -21.84 -5.76 17.29
N LEU A 92 -20.72 -5.30 16.71
CA LEU A 92 -19.50 -6.11 16.52
C LEU A 92 -18.89 -6.58 17.86
N GLU A 93 -18.98 -5.79 18.92
CA GLU A 93 -18.53 -6.19 20.26
C GLU A 93 -19.40 -7.29 20.87
N SER A 94 -20.73 -7.13 20.73
CA SER A 94 -21.72 -8.02 21.33
C SER A 94 -21.75 -9.39 20.65
N GLN A 95 -21.67 -9.45 19.32
CA GLN A 95 -21.79 -10.70 18.57
C GLN A 95 -20.48 -11.46 18.49
N ARG A 96 -20.55 -12.79 18.44
CA ARG A 96 -19.39 -13.66 18.29
C ARG A 96 -18.86 -13.63 16.86
N ASP A 97 -19.76 -13.79 15.90
CA ASP A 97 -19.45 -13.84 14.47
C ASP A 97 -19.68 -12.48 13.80
N CYS A 98 -19.13 -12.29 12.60
CA CYS A 98 -19.30 -11.04 11.85
C CYS A 98 -20.74 -10.97 11.28
N PRO A 99 -21.55 -9.96 11.65
CA PRO A 99 -22.91 -9.80 11.14
C PRO A 99 -22.93 -9.75 9.62
N LEU A 100 -23.92 -10.40 8.99
CA LEU A 100 -24.05 -10.45 7.52
C LEU A 100 -23.99 -9.06 6.88
N GLU A 101 -24.72 -8.11 7.46
CA GLU A 101 -24.81 -6.73 6.98
C GLU A 101 -23.48 -5.96 7.05
N LEU A 102 -22.59 -6.33 7.96
CA LEU A 102 -21.28 -5.68 8.14
C LEU A 102 -20.16 -6.39 7.39
N ARG A 103 -20.42 -7.59 6.89
CA ARG A 103 -19.38 -8.49 6.42
C ARG A 103 -18.62 -7.94 5.23
N GLU A 104 -19.33 -7.31 4.29
CA GLU A 104 -18.68 -6.69 3.13
C GLU A 104 -17.74 -5.56 3.56
N ALA A 105 -18.21 -4.64 4.41
CA ALA A 105 -17.40 -3.52 4.87
C ALA A 105 -16.18 -4.01 5.67
N VAL A 106 -16.36 -4.96 6.59
CA VAL A 106 -15.28 -5.52 7.41
C VAL A 106 -14.27 -6.28 6.55
N ALA A 107 -14.73 -7.15 5.64
CA ALA A 107 -13.86 -7.89 4.74
C ALA A 107 -13.08 -6.95 3.80
N SER A 108 -13.72 -5.88 3.31
CA SER A 108 -13.09 -4.87 2.47
C SER A 108 -12.00 -4.09 3.20
N ILE A 109 -12.24 -3.69 4.46
CA ILE A 109 -11.23 -3.05 5.30
C ILE A 109 -10.04 -3.98 5.54
N ILE A 110 -10.29 -5.26 5.82
CA ILE A 110 -9.24 -6.28 6.01
C ILE A 110 -8.39 -6.45 4.75
N PHE A 111 -9.03 -6.55 3.59
CA PHE A 111 -8.36 -6.68 2.31
C PHE A 111 -7.54 -5.43 1.98
N ALA A 112 -8.06 -4.23 2.24
CA ALA A 112 -7.38 -2.98 1.94
C ALA A 112 -6.22 -2.66 2.89
N ALA A 113 -6.30 -3.06 4.16
CA ALA A 113 -5.33 -2.72 5.19
C ALA A 113 -3.83 -2.89 4.81
N PRO A 114 -3.38 -4.02 4.24
CA PRO A 114 -1.97 -4.17 3.82
C PRO A 114 -1.61 -3.39 2.55
N ARG A 115 -2.59 -2.87 1.79
CA ARG A 115 -2.42 -2.19 0.51
C ARG A 115 -2.41 -0.65 0.63
N CYS A 116 -2.84 -0.12 1.78
CA CYS A 116 -2.98 1.31 2.01
C CYS A 116 -1.93 1.83 3.01
N SER A 117 -0.68 2.00 2.57
CA SER A 117 0.44 2.42 3.42
C SER A 117 0.26 3.82 4.03
N ASP A 118 -0.49 4.72 3.39
CA ASP A 118 -0.80 6.05 3.92
C ASP A 118 -1.77 6.00 5.13
N LEU A 119 -2.42 4.85 5.36
CA LEU A 119 -3.44 4.62 6.39
C LEU A 119 -2.97 3.53 7.38
N PRO A 120 -1.93 3.77 8.20
CA PRO A 120 -1.35 2.75 9.07
C PRO A 120 -2.35 2.20 10.11
N ASP A 121 -3.35 2.99 10.50
CA ASP A 121 -4.41 2.60 11.44
C ASP A 121 -5.30 1.47 10.88
N MET A 122 -5.37 1.28 9.55
CA MET A 122 -6.10 0.17 8.92
C MET A 122 -5.51 -1.19 9.31
N LEU A 123 -4.18 -1.28 9.45
CA LEU A 123 -3.52 -2.51 9.93
C LEU A 123 -3.91 -2.81 11.38
N GLN A 124 -4.08 -1.78 12.21
CA GLN A 124 -4.55 -1.98 13.58
C GLN A 124 -5.99 -2.51 13.60
N ILE A 125 -6.88 -1.97 12.77
CA ILE A 125 -8.25 -2.47 12.62
C ILE A 125 -8.26 -3.93 12.16
N ARG A 126 -7.44 -4.29 11.16
CA ARG A 126 -7.27 -5.69 10.73
C ARG A 126 -6.84 -6.59 11.87
N ASN A 127 -5.86 -6.18 12.69
CA ASN A 127 -5.38 -6.97 13.82
C ASN A 127 -6.45 -7.14 14.91
N LEU A 128 -7.26 -6.10 15.16
CA LEU A 128 -8.41 -6.18 16.05
C LEU A 128 -9.45 -7.20 15.55
N PHE A 129 -9.76 -7.19 14.25
CA PHE A 129 -10.64 -8.21 13.66
C PHE A 129 -10.01 -9.61 13.65
N ALA A 130 -8.70 -9.72 13.51
CA ALA A 130 -8.00 -11.00 13.62
C ALA A 130 -8.13 -11.60 15.03
N ALA A 131 -8.04 -10.76 16.07
CA ALA A 131 -8.22 -11.18 17.45
C ALA A 131 -9.68 -11.57 17.76
N LYS A 132 -10.65 -10.90 17.11
CA LYS A 132 -12.08 -11.12 17.32
C LYS A 132 -12.64 -12.32 16.54
N TYR A 133 -12.37 -12.39 15.24
CA TYR A 133 -12.97 -13.39 14.32
C TYR A 133 -12.00 -14.50 13.91
N GLY A 134 -10.73 -14.39 14.29
CA GLY A 134 -9.71 -15.41 14.02
C GLY A 134 -9.00 -15.22 12.69
N LYS A 135 -7.88 -15.94 12.54
CA LYS A 135 -6.98 -15.79 11.38
C LYS A 135 -7.59 -16.28 10.07
N GLU A 136 -8.44 -17.31 10.10
CA GLU A 136 -9.12 -17.83 8.90
C GLU A 136 -10.05 -16.81 8.26
N PHE A 137 -10.75 -16.01 9.07
CA PHE A 137 -11.59 -14.93 8.57
C PHE A 137 -10.75 -13.86 7.84
N ILE A 138 -9.56 -13.56 8.39
CA ILE A 138 -8.63 -12.59 7.81
C ILE A 138 -7.99 -13.12 6.54
N SER A 139 -7.51 -14.37 6.54
CA SER A 139 -6.89 -14.99 5.36
C SER A 139 -7.90 -15.11 4.23
N ALA A 140 -9.13 -15.56 4.51
CA ALA A 140 -10.19 -15.61 3.52
C ALA A 140 -10.35 -14.27 2.81
N ALA A 141 -10.59 -13.18 3.56
CA ALA A 141 -10.75 -11.84 2.98
C ALA A 141 -9.48 -11.33 2.28
N SER A 142 -8.28 -11.64 2.79
CA SER A 142 -7.01 -11.19 2.21
C SER A 142 -6.68 -11.90 0.89
N GLU A 143 -7.05 -13.18 0.78
CA GLU A 143 -6.80 -14.09 -0.35
C GLU A 143 -7.96 -14.12 -1.36
N LEU A 144 -9.05 -13.39 -1.09
CA LEU A 144 -10.25 -13.36 -1.94
C LEU A 144 -10.83 -14.77 -2.20
N ARG A 145 -10.96 -15.58 -1.14
CA ARG A 145 -11.62 -16.89 -1.23
C ARG A 145 -13.07 -16.76 -1.73
N PRO A 146 -13.66 -17.81 -2.37
CA PRO A 146 -14.96 -17.72 -3.05
C PRO A 146 -16.14 -17.27 -2.17
N ASP A 147 -16.06 -17.49 -0.85
CA ASP A 147 -17.08 -17.15 0.15
C ASP A 147 -16.90 -15.75 0.75
N THR A 148 -15.92 -14.99 0.28
CA THR A 148 -15.62 -13.66 0.81
C THR A 148 -16.53 -12.60 0.21
N SER A 149 -16.84 -11.60 1.03
CA SER A 149 -17.73 -10.49 0.67
C SER A 149 -16.95 -9.21 0.40
N VAL A 150 -15.69 -9.29 -0.03
CA VAL A 150 -14.90 -8.09 -0.33
C VAL A 150 -15.54 -7.33 -1.50
N ASN A 151 -15.67 -6.02 -1.35
CA ASN A 151 -16.26 -5.16 -2.36
C ASN A 151 -15.45 -5.22 -3.68
N ARG A 152 -16.15 -5.52 -4.78
CA ARG A 152 -15.50 -5.74 -6.10
C ARG A 152 -14.74 -4.52 -6.60
N THR A 153 -15.26 -3.32 -6.37
CA THR A 153 -14.61 -2.08 -6.79
C THR A 153 -13.31 -1.88 -6.02
N ILE A 154 -13.28 -2.14 -4.71
CA ILE A 154 -12.04 -2.09 -3.92
C ILE A 154 -11.01 -3.10 -4.44
N ILE A 155 -11.45 -4.32 -4.78
CA ILE A 155 -10.56 -5.32 -5.38
C ILE A 155 -9.96 -4.78 -6.66
N GLU A 156 -10.78 -4.30 -7.60
CA GLU A 156 -10.32 -3.77 -8.88
C GLU A 156 -9.34 -2.61 -8.70
N LYS A 157 -9.66 -1.66 -7.81
CA LYS A 157 -8.88 -0.43 -7.61
C LYS A 157 -7.57 -0.63 -6.85
N LEU A 158 -7.51 -1.58 -5.91
CA LEU A 158 -6.32 -1.85 -5.09
C LEU A 158 -5.49 -3.05 -5.58
N SER A 159 -5.96 -3.80 -6.57
CA SER A 159 -5.18 -4.89 -7.15
C SER A 159 -4.02 -4.35 -7.98
N VAL A 160 -2.88 -5.04 -7.89
CA VAL A 160 -1.71 -4.75 -8.74
C VAL A 160 -2.00 -5.30 -10.13
N SER A 161 -2.66 -4.49 -10.95
CA SER A 161 -2.97 -4.81 -12.34
C SER A 161 -2.51 -3.68 -13.26
N MET A 162 -2.07 -4.03 -14.47
CA MET A 162 -1.70 -3.05 -15.48
C MET A 162 -2.98 -2.39 -16.03
N PRO A 163 -3.07 -1.05 -16.04
CA PRO A 163 -4.23 -0.38 -16.62
C PRO A 163 -4.42 -0.76 -18.10
N PRO A 164 -5.68 -0.99 -18.55
CA PRO A 164 -5.95 -1.28 -19.95
C PRO A 164 -5.43 -0.18 -20.88
N ALA A 165 -4.97 -0.56 -22.07
CA ALA A 165 -4.46 0.35 -23.10
C ALA A 165 -5.42 1.52 -23.38
N GLU A 166 -6.71 1.22 -23.51
CA GLU A 166 -7.76 2.20 -23.78
C GLU A 166 -7.86 3.26 -22.67
N VAL A 167 -7.78 2.85 -21.41
CA VAL A 167 -7.81 3.77 -20.26
C VAL A 167 -6.57 4.66 -20.25
N LYS A 168 -5.38 4.09 -20.51
CA LYS A 168 -4.13 4.86 -20.59
C LYS A 168 -4.19 5.91 -21.68
N LEU A 169 -4.62 5.51 -22.87
CA LEU A 169 -4.76 6.39 -24.02
C LEU A 169 -5.77 7.51 -23.76
N LYS A 170 -6.92 7.18 -23.19
CA LYS A 170 -7.94 8.16 -22.83
C LYS A 170 -7.38 9.21 -21.87
N VAL A 171 -6.70 8.80 -20.80
CA VAL A 171 -6.12 9.73 -19.83
C VAL A 171 -5.02 10.61 -20.46
N LEU A 172 -4.19 10.06 -21.35
CA LEU A 172 -3.21 10.86 -22.10
C LEU A 172 -3.88 11.92 -22.98
N LYS A 173 -4.93 11.56 -23.72
CA LYS A 173 -5.71 12.51 -24.55
C LYS A 173 -6.38 13.59 -23.70
N ASP A 174 -6.91 13.22 -22.54
CA ASP A 174 -7.53 14.17 -21.61
C ASP A 174 -6.49 15.17 -21.06
N ILE A 175 -5.28 14.70 -20.72
CA ILE A 175 -4.17 15.56 -20.28
C ILE A 175 -3.71 16.49 -21.41
N ALA A 176 -3.52 15.97 -22.63
CA ALA A 176 -3.14 16.80 -23.77
C ALA A 176 -4.14 17.93 -24.02
N ARG A 177 -5.44 17.62 -23.95
CA ARG A 177 -6.51 18.62 -24.05
C ARG A 177 -6.50 19.62 -22.90
N GLU A 178 -6.34 19.17 -21.66
CA GLU A 178 -6.32 20.03 -20.46
C GLU A 178 -5.21 21.08 -20.52
N PHE A 179 -4.04 20.73 -21.06
CA PHE A 179 -2.87 21.62 -21.14
C PHE A 179 -2.65 22.22 -22.54
N ASN A 180 -3.63 22.09 -23.45
CA ASN A 180 -3.56 22.59 -24.84
C ASN A 180 -2.30 22.14 -25.60
N VAL A 181 -1.94 20.87 -25.46
CA VAL A 181 -0.83 20.24 -26.16
C VAL A 181 -1.35 19.60 -27.45
N GLU A 182 -0.88 20.09 -28.60
CA GLU A 182 -1.08 19.41 -29.88
C GLU A 182 -0.25 18.14 -29.92
N TRP A 183 -0.90 16.99 -29.79
CA TRP A 183 -0.26 15.68 -29.74
C TRP A 183 -0.99 14.69 -30.67
N ASP A 184 -0.24 14.07 -31.58
CA ASP A 184 -0.72 12.95 -32.40
C ASP A 184 -0.58 11.64 -31.63
N SER A 185 -1.70 11.02 -31.28
CA SER A 185 -1.72 9.80 -30.49
C SER A 185 -1.39 8.52 -31.28
N SER A 186 -1.28 8.60 -32.61
CA SER A 186 -1.15 7.43 -33.51
C SER A 186 0.01 6.49 -33.13
N ASN A 187 1.17 7.04 -32.79
CA ASN A 187 2.34 6.25 -32.38
C ASN A 187 2.08 5.51 -31.06
N THR A 188 1.58 6.21 -30.05
CA THR A 188 1.23 5.62 -28.76
C THR A 188 0.10 4.58 -28.85
N GLU A 189 -0.88 4.79 -29.73
CA GLU A 189 -1.93 3.80 -30.01
C GLU A 189 -1.38 2.52 -30.65
N ALA A 190 -0.50 2.66 -31.64
CA ALA A 190 0.18 1.53 -32.26
C ALA A 190 1.01 0.75 -31.23
N GLU A 191 1.75 1.46 -30.38
CA GLU A 191 2.57 0.88 -29.31
C GLU A 191 1.73 0.13 -28.26
N PHE A 192 0.54 0.62 -27.93
CA PHE A 192 -0.37 -0.12 -27.04
C PHE A 192 -1.05 -1.32 -27.71
N THR A 193 -1.16 -1.34 -29.04
CA THR A 193 -1.75 -2.44 -29.80
C THR A 193 -0.74 -3.56 -30.06
N LYS A 194 0.57 -3.26 -30.07
CA LYS A 194 1.62 -4.27 -30.13
C LYS A 194 1.46 -5.23 -28.95
N LYS A 195 1.04 -6.47 -29.23
CA LYS A 195 1.18 -7.57 -28.27
C LYS A 195 2.66 -7.62 -27.90
N ARG A 196 2.98 -7.50 -26.62
CA ARG A 196 4.34 -7.81 -26.15
C ARG A 196 4.61 -9.24 -26.59
N GLU A 197 5.56 -9.42 -27.50
CA GLU A 197 6.08 -10.71 -27.84
C GLU A 197 6.49 -11.37 -26.53
N ASP A 198 5.85 -12.50 -26.22
CA ASP A 198 6.14 -13.25 -25.02
C ASP A 198 7.57 -13.77 -25.17
N LEU A 199 8.55 -13.04 -24.63
CA LEU A 199 9.98 -13.39 -24.68
C LEU A 199 10.29 -14.68 -23.90
N LEU A 200 9.26 -15.34 -23.35
CA LEU A 200 9.30 -16.67 -22.76
C LEU A 200 9.02 -17.79 -23.75
N ASP A 201 8.64 -17.49 -25.00
CA ASP A 201 8.70 -18.46 -26.09
C ASP A 201 10.19 -18.65 -26.45
N GLY A 202 10.83 -19.61 -25.78
CA GLY A 202 12.16 -20.10 -26.15
C GLY A 202 12.22 -20.50 -27.63
N PRO A 203 13.41 -20.58 -28.24
CA PRO A 203 13.55 -20.75 -29.70
C PRO A 203 12.70 -21.92 -30.21
N LYS A 204 11.63 -21.59 -30.96
CA LYS A 204 10.86 -22.60 -31.69
C LYS A 204 11.81 -23.25 -32.68
N GLN A 205 11.87 -24.57 -32.59
CA GLN A 205 12.72 -25.46 -33.38
C GLN A 205 12.77 -25.03 -34.84
N ILE A 206 13.99 -24.84 -35.36
CA ILE A 206 14.26 -24.81 -36.78
C ILE A 206 14.03 -26.23 -37.30
N ALA A 207 12.97 -26.40 -38.07
CA ALA A 207 12.68 -27.59 -38.86
C ALA A 207 11.90 -27.06 -40.09
N VAL A 208 12.18 -27.36 -41.36
CA VAL A 208 12.80 -28.51 -42.03
C VAL A 208 13.17 -28.08 -43.46
N GLY A 209 14.23 -28.63 -44.04
CA GLY A 209 14.48 -28.66 -45.49
C GLY A 209 14.55 -30.10 -46.02
N THR A 210 13.39 -30.60 -46.46
CA THR A 210 13.05 -31.55 -47.55
C THR A 210 13.85 -32.85 -47.84
N ALA A 211 13.13 -33.97 -47.64
CA ALA A 211 13.00 -35.23 -48.42
C ALA A 211 14.18 -36.22 -48.60
N LEU A 212 13.98 -37.50 -48.22
CA LEU A 212 13.45 -38.59 -49.08
C LEU A 212 13.27 -39.92 -48.28
N SER A 213 12.21 -40.66 -48.63
CA SER A 213 12.10 -42.13 -48.70
C SER A 213 12.03 -43.03 -47.44
N ARG A 214 10.85 -43.64 -47.24
CA ARG A 214 10.54 -45.08 -47.47
C ARG A 214 9.79 -45.81 -46.32
N SER A 215 8.53 -46.12 -46.61
CA SER A 215 7.65 -47.26 -46.22
C SER A 215 7.87 -48.05 -44.92
N HIS A 216 6.79 -48.25 -44.12
CA HIS A 216 6.01 -49.52 -44.06
C HIS A 216 4.86 -49.49 -43.01
N SER A 217 3.63 -49.69 -43.51
CA SER A 217 2.48 -50.49 -43.00
C SER A 217 2.02 -50.52 -41.51
N ARG A 218 0.73 -50.18 -41.34
CA ARG A 218 -0.40 -51.04 -40.86
C ARG A 218 -1.17 -50.54 -39.61
N LEU A 219 -2.49 -50.63 -39.76
CA LEU A 219 -3.63 -50.33 -38.86
C LEU A 219 -3.59 -51.04 -37.49
N GLU A 220 -4.12 -50.41 -36.45
CA GLU A 220 -5.40 -50.78 -35.77
C GLU A 220 -5.57 -50.05 -34.41
N THR A 221 -6.80 -49.64 -34.10
CA THR A 221 -7.32 -49.30 -32.75
C THR A 221 -7.96 -50.59 -32.18
N PRO A 222 -8.05 -50.84 -30.85
CA PRO A 222 -9.21 -50.31 -30.09
C PRO A 222 -9.10 -50.22 -28.52
N GLN A 223 -9.95 -49.33 -27.96
CA GLN A 223 -10.83 -49.42 -26.76
C GLN A 223 -10.42 -49.97 -25.35
N TYR A 224 -10.78 -49.13 -24.35
CA TYR A 224 -11.50 -49.37 -23.06
C TYR A 224 -10.89 -50.16 -21.87
N SER A 225 -10.50 -49.40 -20.83
CA SER A 225 -10.94 -49.37 -19.39
C SER A 225 -10.83 -50.64 -18.47
N PRO A 226 -10.92 -50.52 -17.11
CA PRO A 226 -9.94 -51.05 -16.12
C PRO A 226 -10.53 -52.18 -15.21
N PRO A 227 -9.82 -52.69 -14.16
CA PRO A 227 -10.05 -52.16 -12.79
C PRO A 227 -8.93 -52.37 -11.73
N ASN A 228 -9.13 -51.65 -10.60
CA ASN A 228 -8.64 -51.75 -9.21
C ASN A 228 -7.98 -53.06 -8.70
N VAL A 229 -7.05 -52.97 -7.74
CA VAL A 229 -7.26 -53.06 -6.26
C VAL A 229 -5.89 -53.04 -5.53
N ALA A 230 -5.90 -52.40 -4.36
CA ALA A 230 -4.83 -52.15 -3.40
C ALA A 230 -4.11 -53.40 -2.84
N HIS A 231 -2.91 -53.21 -2.28
CA HIS A 231 -2.50 -53.73 -0.96
C HIS A 231 -1.27 -52.98 -0.42
N SER A 232 -1.38 -52.49 0.81
CA SER A 232 -0.28 -52.05 1.69
C SER A 232 0.55 -53.24 2.17
N VAL A 233 1.83 -53.06 2.51
CA VAL A 233 2.49 -53.19 3.85
C VAL A 233 4.03 -53.08 3.66
N THR A 234 4.70 -52.35 4.54
CA THR A 234 6.16 -52.36 4.83
C THR A 234 6.55 -53.66 5.60
N PRO A 235 7.73 -53.89 6.25
CA PRO A 235 8.94 -53.07 6.42
C PRO A 235 10.31 -53.82 6.35
N THR A 236 11.40 -53.05 6.54
CA THR A 236 12.64 -53.37 7.32
C THR A 236 13.97 -53.67 6.58
N THR A 237 14.94 -52.77 6.84
CA THR A 237 16.41 -52.94 7.07
C THR A 237 17.39 -53.40 5.98
N ALA A 238 18.38 -52.53 5.68
CA ALA A 238 19.80 -52.60 6.11
C ALA A 238 20.67 -51.68 5.19
N LYS A 239 21.22 -50.57 5.68
CA LYS A 239 22.59 -50.34 6.23
C LYS A 239 23.73 -50.27 5.19
N GLN A 240 24.29 -49.07 5.04
CA GLN A 240 25.71 -48.63 4.99
C GLN A 240 25.69 -47.22 4.34
N GLY A 241 26.06 -46.09 4.96
CA GLY A 241 27.17 -45.77 5.87
C GLY A 241 28.41 -45.41 5.02
N ILE A 242 29.20 -44.35 5.20
CA ILE A 242 29.48 -43.33 6.24
C ILE A 242 30.44 -42.31 5.54
N GLN A 243 30.39 -40.98 5.69
CA GLN A 243 31.21 -40.06 6.54
C GLN A 243 31.35 -38.75 5.70
N GLY A 244 31.29 -37.51 6.19
CA GLY A 244 31.45 -36.96 7.52
C GLY A 244 32.52 -35.86 7.46
N LEU A 245 32.22 -34.66 7.97
CA LEU A 245 33.12 -33.85 8.79
C LEU A 245 32.41 -32.57 9.25
N ALA A 246 32.16 -32.53 10.55
CA ALA A 246 31.84 -31.36 11.34
C ALA A 246 33.07 -31.04 12.20
N SER A 247 33.23 -29.76 12.58
CA SER A 247 33.82 -29.41 13.87
C SER A 247 33.34 -28.04 14.34
N ASN A 248 32.99 -28.01 15.63
CA ASN A 248 32.49 -26.90 16.44
C ASN A 248 33.66 -26.07 17.01
N PHE A 249 33.45 -24.79 17.39
CA PHE A 249 33.35 -24.34 18.80
C PHE A 249 33.10 -22.81 18.94
N SER A 250 32.05 -22.52 19.73
CA SER A 250 31.78 -21.47 20.74
C SER A 250 32.12 -19.96 20.65
N SER A 251 31.05 -19.19 20.95
CA SER A 251 30.90 -17.99 21.83
C SER A 251 31.69 -16.70 21.54
N SER A 252 31.00 -15.57 21.30
CA SER A 252 30.53 -14.60 22.33
C SER A 252 30.17 -13.24 21.70
N ASP A 253 29.17 -12.58 22.31
CA ASP A 253 28.90 -11.14 22.39
C ASP A 253 28.35 -10.28 21.24
N ALA A 254 27.25 -9.61 21.63
CA ALA A 254 26.67 -8.33 21.25
C ALA A 254 27.43 -7.42 20.26
N ASN A 255 26.73 -6.98 19.21
CA ASN A 255 26.21 -5.62 19.14
C ASN A 255 25.35 -5.35 17.89
N LYS A 256 24.38 -4.44 18.07
CA LYS A 256 23.67 -3.69 17.03
C LYS A 256 24.65 -3.02 16.08
N THR A 257 24.30 -2.89 14.80
CA THR A 257 24.10 -1.59 14.10
C THR A 257 23.59 -1.81 12.68
N GLU A 258 22.69 -0.92 12.30
CA GLU A 258 22.05 -0.73 11.00
C GLU A 258 23.05 -0.43 9.86
N GLN A 259 22.67 -0.84 8.66
CA GLN A 259 23.09 -0.29 7.36
C GLN A 259 21.79 -0.01 6.61
N SER A 260 21.60 0.98 5.75
CA SER A 260 22.37 2.13 5.26
C SER A 260 21.48 2.75 4.15
N LEU A 261 21.81 3.96 3.70
CA LEU A 261 21.37 4.60 2.44
C LEU A 261 19.99 5.30 2.50
N LYS A 262 19.80 6.55 2.06
CA LYS A 262 20.64 7.49 1.31
C LYS A 262 20.03 8.88 1.42
N ASP A 263 20.89 9.88 1.59
CA ASP A 263 20.61 11.30 1.47
C ASP A 263 20.53 11.72 -0.02
N ARG A 264 19.91 12.88 -0.29
CA ARG A 264 20.14 13.65 -1.53
C ARG A 264 20.25 15.16 -1.23
N ASP A 265 21.51 15.58 -1.25
CA ASP A 265 22.16 16.89 -1.43
C ASP A 265 21.33 18.15 -1.77
N VAL A 266 21.76 19.30 -1.20
CA VAL A 266 22.36 20.49 -1.86
C VAL A 266 23.11 21.31 -0.77
N ARG A 267 24.45 21.20 -0.61
CA ARG A 267 25.59 21.95 -1.21
C ARG A 267 25.68 23.46 -0.91
N THR A 268 26.65 23.83 -0.05
CA THR A 268 27.56 25.00 -0.17
C THR A 268 28.94 24.63 0.40
N CYS A 269 30.00 25.22 -0.16
CA CYS A 269 31.38 24.73 -0.22
C CYS A 269 32.38 25.55 0.64
N ASN A 270 33.57 24.95 0.83
CA ASN A 270 34.89 25.45 1.32
C ASN A 270 35.10 25.33 2.85
N GLY A 271 35.90 24.38 3.36
CA GLY A 271 37.39 24.36 3.48
C GLY A 271 37.74 24.81 4.92
N ASP A 272 38.46 24.14 5.81
CA ASP A 272 39.53 23.14 5.76
C ASP A 272 39.47 22.19 6.98
N VAL A 273 40.21 21.09 6.89
CA VAL A 273 40.30 19.98 7.84
C VAL A 273 41.24 20.32 9.00
N GLU A 274 40.73 20.32 10.25
CA GLU A 274 41.54 19.92 11.42
C GLU A 274 40.67 19.39 12.60
N ASN A 275 40.80 18.09 12.81
CA ASN A 275 40.79 17.30 14.04
C ASN A 275 39.81 17.57 15.22
N GLN A 276 39.04 16.52 15.52
CA GLN A 276 38.59 16.03 16.84
C GLN A 276 38.33 17.05 17.98
N MET A 277 37.06 17.23 18.33
CA MET A 277 36.66 17.31 19.75
C MET A 277 35.23 16.79 19.93
N ARG A 278 35.08 15.71 20.69
CA ARG A 278 33.79 15.18 21.17
C ARG A 278 33.09 16.31 21.95
N PRO A 279 31.82 16.67 21.68
CA PRO A 279 31.16 17.76 22.41
C PRO A 279 31.13 17.41 23.90
N GLN A 280 31.81 18.23 24.69
CA GLN A 280 31.71 18.19 26.15
C GLN A 280 30.23 18.35 26.52
N SER A 281 29.73 17.58 27.49
CA SER A 281 28.32 17.58 27.93
C SER A 281 27.77 18.98 28.24
N SER A 282 28.66 19.93 28.55
CA SER A 282 28.34 21.35 28.73
C SER A 282 27.72 22.02 27.49
N ASP A 283 28.23 21.75 26.27
CA ASP A 283 27.73 22.39 25.03
C ASP A 283 26.31 21.89 24.68
N VAL A 284 26.04 20.61 24.95
CA VAL A 284 24.70 20.03 24.75
C VAL A 284 23.68 20.65 25.72
N LEU A 285 24.06 20.83 26.98
CA LEU A 285 23.20 21.47 27.99
C LEU A 285 22.97 22.95 27.70
N GLU A 286 23.97 23.66 27.21
CA GLU A 286 23.87 25.07 26.85
C GLU A 286 22.95 25.28 25.64
N ARG A 287 23.06 24.44 24.61
CA ARG A 287 22.11 24.43 23.48
C ARG A 287 20.70 24.08 23.90
N ALA A 288 20.53 23.12 24.83
CA ALA A 288 19.22 22.79 25.37
C ALA A 288 18.59 23.97 26.14
N ARG A 289 19.38 24.68 26.95
CA ARG A 289 18.93 25.90 27.66
C ARG A 289 18.58 27.03 26.68
N ALA A 290 19.38 27.23 25.64
CA ALA A 290 19.11 28.22 24.60
C ALA A 290 17.80 27.90 23.84
N ALA A 291 17.54 26.63 23.56
CA ALA A 291 16.30 26.17 22.93
C ALA A 291 15.07 26.40 23.83
N ILE A 292 15.18 26.11 25.13
CA ILE A 292 14.11 26.38 26.11
C ILE A 292 13.82 27.88 26.18
N ALA A 293 14.85 28.72 26.30
CA ALA A 293 14.69 30.18 26.34
C ALA A 293 14.07 30.73 25.03
N ALA A 294 14.38 30.13 23.88
CA ALA A 294 13.76 30.49 22.61
C ALA A 294 12.27 30.11 22.57
N ALA A 295 11.90 28.94 23.06
CA ALA A 295 10.51 28.49 23.13
C ALA A 295 9.66 29.36 24.09
N GLU A 296 10.23 29.78 25.23
CA GLU A 296 9.57 30.70 26.15
C GLU A 296 9.36 32.09 25.55
N ARG A 297 10.36 32.63 24.84
CA ARG A 297 10.21 33.90 24.11
C ARG A 297 9.13 33.83 23.04
N ALA A 298 9.07 32.75 22.26
CA ALA A 298 8.03 32.55 21.27
C ALA A 298 6.63 32.47 21.93
N SER A 299 6.53 31.77 23.06
CA SER A 299 5.28 31.64 23.83
C SER A 299 4.83 32.97 24.46
N ALA A 300 5.78 33.82 24.88
CA ALA A 300 5.48 35.16 25.38
C ALA A 300 5.00 36.08 24.24
N ALA A 301 5.66 36.05 23.09
CA ALA A 301 5.24 36.81 21.91
C ALA A 301 3.85 36.41 21.42
N ALA A 302 3.53 35.11 21.40
CA ALA A 302 2.20 34.62 21.05
C ALA A 302 1.12 35.11 22.02
N ARG A 303 1.41 35.14 23.33
CA ARG A 303 0.48 35.68 24.34
C ARG A 303 0.29 37.20 24.19
N ALA A 304 1.36 37.94 23.90
CA ALA A 304 1.27 39.38 23.64
C ALA A 304 0.42 39.67 22.39
N ALA A 305 0.61 38.90 21.31
CA ALA A 305 -0.21 39.00 20.10
C ALA A 305 -1.68 38.68 20.38
N ALA A 306 -1.97 37.63 21.17
CA ALA A 306 -3.34 37.29 21.57
C ALA A 306 -4.00 38.40 22.41
N ALA A 307 -3.24 39.08 23.28
CA ALA A 307 -3.76 40.20 24.06
C ALA A 307 -4.14 41.41 23.18
N LEU A 308 -3.37 41.71 22.14
CA LEU A 308 -3.70 42.79 21.19
C LEU A 308 -5.02 42.53 20.46
N VAL A 309 -5.32 41.27 20.13
CA VAL A 309 -6.59 40.89 19.49
C VAL A 309 -7.77 41.11 20.46
N ASN A 310 -7.61 40.79 21.74
CA ASN A 310 -8.65 41.00 22.75
C ASN A 310 -8.87 42.49 23.09
N VAL A 311 -7.84 43.34 23.01
CA VAL A 311 -7.97 44.80 23.21
C VAL A 311 -8.71 45.45 22.03
N ASN A 312 -8.54 44.95 20.81
CA ASN A 312 -9.29 45.45 19.65
C ASN A 312 -10.79 45.08 19.69
N PHE A 313 -11.16 43.98 20.34
CA PHE A 313 -12.57 43.60 20.48
C PHE A 313 -13.32 44.39 21.55
N SER A 314 -12.64 44.89 22.59
CA SER A 314 -13.28 45.68 23.66
C SER A 314 -13.52 47.15 23.29
N SER A 315 -12.86 47.67 22.25
CA SER A 315 -13.08 49.04 21.75
C SER A 315 -14.26 49.15 20.78
N TRP A 316 -14.82 48.02 20.33
CA TRP A 316 -15.96 47.97 19.41
C TRP A 316 -17.23 47.51 20.14
N LYS A 317 -17.81 48.39 20.98
CA LYS A 317 -19.22 48.28 21.39
C LYS A 317 -20.05 49.33 20.64
N PRO A 318 -21.04 48.94 19.82
CA PRO A 318 -21.96 49.90 19.21
C PRO A 318 -22.93 50.46 20.25
N ASN A 319 -23.14 51.79 20.24
CA ASN A 319 -24.16 52.46 21.04
C ASN A 319 -25.57 51.98 20.62
N GLU A 320 -26.32 51.40 21.54
CA GLU A 320 -27.77 51.20 21.42
C GLU A 320 -28.48 52.56 21.55
N VAL A 321 -29.15 52.98 20.47
CA VAL A 321 -30.06 54.13 20.46
C VAL A 321 -31.41 53.68 21.04
N LYS A 322 -31.79 54.25 22.18
CA LYS A 322 -33.17 54.21 22.73
C LYS A 322 -34.01 55.30 22.06
N SER A 323 -35.25 54.91 21.75
CA SER A 323 -36.48 55.67 21.40
C SER A 323 -36.37 57.13 21.00
#